data_AF-A0A0W8G563-F1
#
_entry.id   AF-A0A0W8G563-F1
#
_cell.length_a   1.000
_cell.length_b   1.000
_cell.length_c   1.000
_cell.angle_alpha   90.00
_cell.angle_beta   90.00
_cell.angle_gamma   90.00
#
_symmetry.space_group_name_H-M   'P 1'
#
loop_
_entity.id
_entity.type
_entity.pdbx_description
1 polymer ?
#
loop_
_entity_poly.entity_id
_entity_poly.type
_entity_poly.pdbx_seq_one_letter_code
_entity_poly.pdbx_strand_id
1 'polypeptide(L)'
;MNILRELDMTEKLYVGDVGTEVVLECGRDLSLAENPAILVRRPDGTARTWPAETEGTRLRYVTRQGDLTMPGMHCLQAAYSQGGFSGRGSTAELMVHRAFA
;
A
#
# COMPACT_ATOMS: atom_id res chain seq x y z
N MET A 1 -15.65 -14.08 -41.05
CA MET A 1 -14.33 -13.60 -40.61
C MET A 1 -14.49 -13.11 -39.18
N ASN A 2 -14.10 -13.92 -38.19
CA ASN A 2 -14.22 -13.51 -36.78
C ASN A 2 -13.02 -12.62 -36.45
N ILE A 3 -13.29 -11.36 -36.15
CA ILE A 3 -12.30 -10.45 -35.60
C ILE A 3 -12.22 -10.76 -34.10
N LEU A 4 -11.13 -11.38 -33.68
CA LEU A 4 -10.79 -11.50 -32.26
C LEU A 4 -10.34 -10.12 -31.78
N ARG A 5 -10.92 -9.64 -30.69
CA ARG A 5 -10.50 -8.39 -30.04
C ARG A 5 -9.64 -8.73 -28.84
N GLU A 6 -8.44 -8.18 -28.82
CA GLU A 6 -7.55 -8.24 -27.66
C GLU A 6 -8.11 -7.32 -26.56
N LEU A 7 -8.21 -7.85 -25.34
CA LEU A 7 -8.68 -7.13 -24.17
C LEU A 7 -7.47 -6.86 -23.26
N ASP A 8 -7.22 -5.60 -22.95
CA ASP A 8 -6.23 -5.21 -21.94
C ASP A 8 -6.79 -5.47 -20.54
N MET A 9 -6.12 -6.35 -19.80
CA MET A 9 -6.46 -6.79 -18.45
C MET A 9 -5.41 -6.36 -17.43
N THR A 10 -4.77 -5.21 -17.63
CA THR A 10 -3.85 -4.62 -16.64
C THR A 10 -4.50 -4.61 -15.25
N GLU A 11 -3.80 -5.18 -14.27
CA GLU A 11 -4.29 -5.28 -12.90
C GLU A 11 -4.51 -3.88 -12.30
N LYS A 12 -5.69 -3.68 -11.73
CA LYS A 12 -6.07 -2.51 -10.96
C LYS A 12 -6.51 -2.98 -9.58
N LEU A 13 -6.35 -2.13 -8.58
CA LEU A 13 -6.93 -2.36 -7.27
C LEU A 13 -8.32 -1.80 -7.21
N TYR A 14 -9.23 -2.58 -6.65
CA TYR A 14 -10.63 -2.23 -6.50
C TYR A 14 -11.05 -2.16 -5.04
N VAL A 15 -12.12 -1.42 -4.80
CA VAL A 15 -12.78 -1.40 -3.50
C VAL A 15 -13.19 -2.82 -3.12
N GLY A 16 -12.73 -3.26 -1.95
CA GLY A 16 -13.03 -4.59 -1.40
C GLY A 16 -11.97 -5.65 -1.69
N ASP A 17 -10.94 -5.36 -2.49
CA ASP A 17 -9.85 -6.30 -2.73
C ASP A 17 -9.10 -6.63 -1.43
N VAL A 18 -8.74 -7.91 -1.30
CA VAL A 18 -8.03 -8.51 -0.16
C VAL A 18 -6.91 -9.38 -0.71
N GLY A 19 -5.78 -9.43 0.01
CA GLY A 19 -4.63 -10.23 -0.41
C GLY A 19 -3.64 -9.48 -1.30
N THR A 20 -3.88 -8.20 -1.58
CA THR A 20 -2.92 -7.35 -2.30
C THR A 20 -1.69 -7.12 -1.44
N GLU A 21 -0.52 -7.42 -1.99
CA GLU A 21 0.75 -7.12 -1.36
C GLU A 21 1.16 -5.66 -1.63
N VAL A 22 1.37 -4.91 -0.56
CA VAL A 22 1.83 -3.53 -0.57
C VAL A 22 3.25 -3.50 -0.03
N VAL A 23 4.19 -3.08 -0.86
CA VAL A 23 5.62 -3.05 -0.55
C VAL A 23 6.17 -1.64 -0.70
N LEU A 24 6.77 -1.09 0.35
CA LEU A 24 7.43 0.22 0.33
C LEU A 24 8.94 0.05 0.54
N GLU A 25 9.73 0.47 -0.45
CA GLU A 25 11.20 0.48 -0.37
C GLU A 25 11.69 1.65 0.49
N CYS A 26 12.54 1.35 1.48
CA CYS A 26 13.05 2.34 2.43
C CYS A 26 14.52 2.70 2.18
N GLY A 27 15.24 1.95 1.33
CA GLY A 27 16.62 2.26 0.92
C GLY A 27 17.69 2.08 2.00
N ARG A 28 17.35 1.47 3.14
CA ARG A 28 18.28 1.10 4.21
C ARG A 28 17.84 -0.19 4.88
N ASP A 29 18.78 -0.89 5.50
CA ASP A 29 18.48 -2.11 6.25
C ASP A 29 17.56 -1.84 7.45
N LEU A 30 16.48 -2.60 7.51
CA LEU A 30 15.42 -2.53 8.52
C LEU A 30 15.47 -3.69 9.52
N SER A 31 16.55 -4.48 9.54
CA SER A 31 16.73 -5.61 10.46
C SER A 31 16.52 -5.27 11.95
N LEU A 32 16.76 -4.02 12.35
CA LEU A 32 16.58 -3.50 13.70
C LEU A 32 15.43 -2.49 13.82
N ALA A 33 14.54 -2.43 12.84
CA ALA A 33 13.42 -1.50 12.88
C ALA A 33 12.40 -1.91 13.94
N GLU A 34 11.97 -0.94 14.73
CA GLU A 34 10.96 -1.06 15.76
C GLU A 34 9.65 -0.44 15.26
N ASN A 35 8.53 -1.09 15.62
CA ASN A 35 7.17 -0.69 15.23
C ASN A 35 7.00 -0.38 13.73
N PRO A 36 7.49 -1.25 12.81
CA PRO A 36 7.31 -1.06 11.38
C PRO A 36 5.83 -0.98 10.99
N ALA A 37 5.47 0.05 10.24
CA ALA A 37 4.10 0.28 9.80
C ALA A 37 4.05 1.04 8.46
N ILE A 38 2.92 0.88 7.76
CA ILE A 38 2.52 1.74 6.65
C ILE A 38 1.39 2.64 7.14
N LEU A 39 1.63 3.94 7.14
CA LEU A 39 0.61 4.94 7.41
C LEU A 39 -0.15 5.21 6.12
N VAL A 40 -1.47 5.13 6.18
CA VAL A 40 -2.35 5.28 5.02
C VAL A 40 -3.30 6.43 5.26
N ARG A 41 -3.18 7.49 4.47
CA ARG A 41 -4.21 8.53 4.38
C ARG A 41 -5.18 8.16 3.27
N ARG A 42 -6.44 8.00 3.65
CA ARG A 42 -7.56 7.67 2.76
C ARG A 42 -7.98 8.90 1.93
N PRO A 43 -8.75 8.72 0.84
CA PRO A 43 -9.22 9.81 0.00
C PRO A 43 -10.07 10.86 0.74
N ASP A 44 -10.76 10.46 1.82
CA ASP A 44 -11.53 11.37 2.69
C ASP A 44 -10.67 12.17 3.69
N GLY A 45 -9.34 12.00 3.65
CA GLY A 45 -8.38 12.67 4.53
C GLY A 45 -8.14 11.98 5.87
N THR A 46 -8.92 10.97 6.23
CA THR A 46 -8.69 10.21 7.47
C THR A 46 -7.52 9.25 7.33
N ALA A 47 -6.89 8.88 8.45
CA ALA A 47 -5.71 8.02 8.46
C ALA A 47 -5.99 6.64 9.08
N ARG A 48 -5.25 5.65 8.61
CA ARG A 48 -5.11 4.31 9.21
C ARG A 48 -3.65 3.93 9.30
N THR A 49 -3.36 2.97 10.17
CA THR A 49 -2.03 2.39 10.34
C THR A 49 -2.13 0.91 10.05
N TRP A 50 -1.34 0.45 9.09
CA TRP A 50 -1.16 -0.96 8.79
C TRP A 50 0.14 -1.46 9.42
N PRO A 51 0.11 -2.43 10.35
CA PRO A 51 1.34 -3.01 10.89
C PRO A 51 2.04 -3.78 9.78
N ALA A 52 3.32 -3.48 9.55
CA ALA A 52 4.07 -4.02 8.42
C ALA A 52 5.19 -4.95 8.88
N GLU A 53 5.53 -5.92 8.04
CA GLU A 53 6.70 -6.78 8.23
C GLU A 53 7.91 -6.12 7.56
N THR A 54 9.10 -6.34 8.11
CA THR A 54 10.36 -5.94 7.48
C THR A 54 10.89 -7.04 6.57
N GLU A 55 11.32 -6.67 5.37
CA GLU A 55 11.93 -7.57 4.41
C GLU A 55 13.18 -6.90 3.81
N GLY A 56 14.32 -7.10 4.46
CA GLY A 56 15.58 -6.42 4.11
C GLY A 56 15.44 -4.90 4.24
N THR A 57 15.29 -4.22 3.11
CA THR A 57 15.13 -2.76 3.03
C THR A 57 13.68 -2.31 2.84
N ARG A 58 12.72 -3.22 2.89
CA ARG A 58 11.31 -2.97 2.55
C ARG A 58 10.39 -3.15 3.75
N LEU A 59 9.29 -2.39 3.74
CA LEU A 59 8.12 -2.68 4.56
C LEU A 59 7.05 -3.34 3.69
N ARG A 60 6.48 -4.44 4.20
CA ARG A 60 5.51 -5.27 3.49
C ARG A 60 4.22 -5.40 4.30
N TYR A 61 3.08 -5.26 3.64
CA TYR A 61 1.77 -5.52 4.21
C TYR A 61 0.85 -6.18 3.17
N VAL A 62 0.01 -7.13 3.62
CA VAL A 62 -1.01 -7.76 2.78
C VAL A 62 -2.37 -7.21 3.19
N THR A 63 -3.10 -6.62 2.24
CA THR A 63 -4.42 -6.01 2.52
C THR A 63 -5.41 -7.04 3.04
N ARG A 64 -6.25 -6.59 3.96
CA ARG A 64 -7.28 -7.39 4.64
C ARG A 64 -8.65 -6.82 4.36
N GLN A 65 -9.67 -7.59 4.72
CA GLN A 65 -11.04 -7.12 4.66
C GLN A 65 -11.18 -5.80 5.45
N GLY A 66 -11.71 -4.77 4.79
CA GLY A 66 -11.91 -3.46 5.39
C GLY A 66 -10.74 -2.47 5.24
N ASP A 67 -9.68 -2.82 4.53
CA ASP A 67 -8.59 -1.89 4.20
C ASP A 67 -8.95 -0.99 3.01
N LEU A 68 -9.34 -1.59 1.88
CA LEU A 68 -9.64 -0.90 0.63
C LEU A 68 -11.14 -0.58 0.51
N THR A 69 -11.70 0.17 1.45
CA THR A 69 -13.15 0.44 1.51
C THR A 69 -13.61 1.66 0.71
N MET A 70 -12.67 2.45 0.18
CA MET A 70 -12.97 3.73 -0.45
C MET A 70 -12.19 3.86 -1.77
N PRO A 71 -12.87 4.21 -2.88
CA PRO A 71 -12.19 4.47 -4.13
C PRO A 71 -11.53 5.85 -4.11
N GLY A 72 -10.52 6.04 -4.93
CA GLY A 72 -9.73 7.26 -5.04
C GLY A 72 -8.27 7.03 -4.66
N MET A 73 -7.53 8.15 -4.58
CA MET A 73 -6.12 8.14 -4.26
C MET A 73 -5.89 7.99 -2.75
N HIS A 74 -5.21 6.92 -2.36
CA HIS A 74 -4.65 6.76 -1.01
C HIS A 74 -3.19 7.19 -1.02
N CYS A 75 -2.74 7.81 0.07
CA CYS A 75 -1.34 8.19 0.26
C CYS A 75 -0.71 7.30 1.33
N LEU A 76 0.40 6.66 1.00
CA LEU A 76 1.09 5.70 1.85
C LEU A 76 2.45 6.26 2.28
N GLN A 77 2.84 6.06 3.53
CA GLN A 77 4.19 6.35 4.02
C GLN A 77 4.70 5.21 4.87
N ALA A 78 5.94 4.77 4.64
CA ALA A 78 6.65 3.90 5.57
C ALA A 78 6.90 4.65 6.89
N ALA A 79 6.74 3.97 8.03
CA ALA A 79 7.03 4.51 9.34
C ALA A 79 7.67 3.44 10.22
N TYR A 80 8.74 3.79 10.93
CA TYR A 80 9.45 2.93 11.87
C TYR A 80 10.37 3.80 12.76
N SER A 81 10.87 3.19 13.83
CA SER A 81 11.97 3.73 14.64
C SER A 81 13.18 2.80 14.55
N GLN A 82 14.40 3.33 14.58
CA GLN A 82 15.62 2.52 14.63
C GLN A 82 16.79 3.36 15.15
N GLY A 83 17.33 2.99 16.31
CA GLY A 83 18.34 3.80 16.99
C GLY A 83 17.81 5.19 17.34
N GLY A 84 18.51 6.25 16.93
CA GLY A 84 18.06 7.64 17.12
C GLY A 84 17.04 8.15 16.10
N PHE A 85 16.69 7.36 15.08
CA PHE A 85 15.73 7.74 14.06
C PHE A 85 14.32 7.31 14.46
N SER A 86 13.35 8.23 14.37
CA SER A 86 11.93 7.93 14.40
C SER A 86 11.25 8.86 13.40
N GLY A 87 10.60 8.30 12.39
CA GLY A 87 10.13 9.13 11.28
C GLY A 87 9.33 8.39 10.24
N ARG A 88 9.14 9.08 9.10
CA ARG A 88 8.36 8.63 7.96
C ARG A 88 9.17 8.74 6.67
N GLY A 89 8.94 7.82 5.75
CA GLY A 89 9.46 7.89 4.38
C GLY A 89 8.66 8.85 3.49
N SER A 90 9.07 8.94 2.23
CA SER A 90 8.34 9.66 1.19
C SER A 90 6.92 9.11 1.00
N THR A 91 6.03 9.94 0.45
CA THR A 91 4.66 9.56 0.13
C THR A 91 4.59 8.78 -1.18
N ALA A 92 4.05 7.57 -1.13
CA ALA A 92 3.62 6.81 -2.29
C ALA A 92 2.12 6.99 -2.52
N GLU A 93 1.68 6.81 -3.76
CA GLU A 93 0.29 6.95 -4.20
C GLU A 93 -0.27 5.59 -4.60
N LEU A 94 -1.48 5.27 -4.13
CA LEU A 94 -2.19 4.02 -4.41
C LEU A 94 -3.61 4.34 -4.87
N MET A 95 -3.89 4.10 -6.16
CA MET A 95 -5.22 4.31 -6.72
C MET A 95 -6.11 3.08 -6.48
N VAL A 96 -7.26 3.29 -5.86
CA VAL A 96 -8.30 2.26 -5.68
C VAL A 96 -9.52 2.62 -6.53
N HIS A 97 -9.96 1.71 -7.37
CA HIS A 97 -11.05 1.91 -8.31
C HIS A 97 -12.38 1.37 -7.80
N ARG A 98 -13.49 1.85 -8.37
CA ARG A 98 -14.77 1.14 -8.29
C ARG A 98 -14.79 0.06 -9.38
N ALA A 99 -15.35 -1.10 -9.07
CA ALA A 99 -15.55 -2.13 -10.09
C ALA A 99 -16.50 -1.60 -11.17
N PHE A 100 -16.17 -1.85 -12.43
CA PHE A 100 -16.99 -1.51 -13.61
C PHE A 100 -17.34 -0.02 -13.77
N ALA A 101 -16.49 0.89 -13.27
CA ALA A 101 -16.66 2.34 -13.36
C ALA A 101 -15.68 3.00 -14.35
#